data_AF-A0A7Y5GNU8-F1
#
_entry.id   AF-A0A7Y5GNU8-F1
#
_cell.length_a   1.000
_cell.length_b   1.000
_cell.length_c   1.000
_cell.angle_alpha   90.00
_cell.angle_beta   90.00
_cell.angle_gamma   90.00
#
_symmetry.space_group_name_H-M   'P 1'
#
loop_
_entity.id
_entity.type
_entity.pdbx_description
1 polymer ?
#
loop_
_entity_poly.entity_id
_entity_poly.type
_entity_poly.pdbx_seq_one_letter_code
_entity_poly.pdbx_strand_id
1 'polypeptide(L)'
;MKHLQYIVLVFLLVVVTAAAQERGTTRSQGKKPVKLSPTDALEYKLNEMDELYLSKLRKNDYRKAEELLSEMYYLLDLIRGKLDPPPYMPMIMPEADLQNLLIALKKESFEKEQLNVLGVAARYGYFSVDQLIRIIDVFTFSSGKISAIKIVFPRVADKYNSYNLINAFTFSSDKEEAKKVIDKGE
;
A
#
# COMPACT_ATOMS: atom_id res chain seq x y z
N MET A 1 -19.41 -15.48 -29.15
CA MET A 1 -18.98 -16.29 -27.99
C MET A 1 -18.22 -17.56 -28.35
N LYS A 2 -18.65 -18.35 -29.35
CA LYS A 2 -17.96 -19.60 -29.74
C LYS A 2 -16.51 -19.41 -30.19
N HIS A 3 -16.18 -18.32 -30.88
CA HIS A 3 -14.81 -18.04 -31.35
C HIS A 3 -13.80 -17.77 -30.24
N LEU A 4 -14.23 -17.15 -29.12
CA LEU A 4 -13.34 -16.86 -27.99
C LEU A 4 -12.99 -18.14 -27.22
N GLN A 5 -13.94 -19.08 -27.13
CA GLN A 5 -13.71 -20.40 -26.54
C GLN A 5 -12.70 -21.21 -27.36
N TYR A 6 -12.77 -21.16 -28.69
CA TYR A 6 -11.81 -21.86 -29.56
C TYR A 6 -10.38 -21.31 -29.40
N ILE A 7 -10.21 -19.99 -29.24
CA ILE A 7 -8.89 -19.38 -29.06
C ILE A 7 -8.26 -19.83 -27.73
N VAL A 8 -9.02 -19.84 -26.63
CA VAL A 8 -8.54 -20.29 -25.32
C VAL A 8 -8.18 -21.79 -25.34
N LEU A 9 -8.95 -22.60 -26.07
CA LEU A 9 -8.71 -24.04 -26.20
C LEU A 9 -7.44 -24.34 -27.01
N VAL A 10 -7.20 -23.60 -28.09
CA VAL A 10 -5.96 -23.71 -28.89
C VAL A 10 -4.75 -23.26 -28.07
N PHE A 11 -4.89 -22.20 -27.27
CA PHE A 11 -3.80 -21.72 -26.41
C PHE A 11 -3.42 -22.74 -25.34
N LEU A 12 -4.41 -23.37 -24.69
CA LEU A 12 -4.18 -24.46 -23.73
C LEU A 12 -3.54 -25.69 -24.38
N LEU A 13 -3.93 -26.03 -25.61
CA LEU A 13 -3.39 -27.20 -26.32
C LEU A 13 -1.93 -26.99 -26.78
N VAL A 14 -1.55 -25.76 -27.12
CA VAL A 14 -0.15 -25.40 -27.42
C VAL A 14 0.72 -25.45 -26.15
N VAL A 15 0.20 -25.00 -25.00
CA VAL A 15 0.91 -25.08 -23.71
C VAL A 15 1.11 -26.54 -23.27
N VAL A 16 0.11 -27.40 -23.48
CA VAL A 16 0.21 -28.83 -23.12
C VAL A 16 1.10 -29.61 -24.07
N THR A 17 1.11 -29.30 -25.37
CA THR A 17 2.02 -29.95 -26.33
C THR A 17 3.47 -29.49 -26.17
N ALA A 18 3.71 -28.21 -25.83
CA ALA A 18 5.04 -27.74 -25.43
C ALA A 18 5.55 -28.48 -24.18
N ALA A 19 4.69 -28.68 -23.17
CA ALA A 19 5.02 -29.43 -21.97
C ALA A 19 5.19 -30.96 -22.19
N ALA A 20 4.58 -31.51 -23.25
CA ALA A 20 4.71 -32.92 -23.62
C ALA A 20 5.94 -33.19 -24.50
N GLN A 21 6.35 -32.22 -25.33
CA GLN A 21 7.50 -32.36 -26.24
C GLN A 21 8.85 -32.22 -25.51
N GLU A 22 8.88 -31.59 -24.33
CA GLU A 22 10.08 -31.52 -23.48
C GLU A 22 10.41 -32.83 -22.74
N ARG A 23 9.60 -33.89 -22.84
CA ARG A 23 9.89 -35.20 -22.19
C ARG A 23 10.85 -36.10 -22.97
N GLY A 24 11.27 -35.70 -24.17
CA GLY A 24 12.28 -36.41 -24.96
C GLY A 24 13.50 -35.54 -25.17
N THR A 25 14.66 -35.96 -24.66
CA THR A 25 16.00 -35.49 -25.04
C THR A 25 16.44 -34.10 -24.58
N THR A 26 16.75 -33.94 -23.28
CA THR A 26 18.08 -33.44 -22.91
C THR A 26 18.49 -33.90 -21.52
N ARG A 27 19.58 -34.66 -21.47
CA ARG A 27 20.28 -35.11 -20.28
C ARG A 27 20.96 -33.90 -19.63
N SER A 28 20.26 -33.16 -18.78
CA SER A 28 20.86 -32.15 -17.91
C SER A 28 21.33 -32.82 -16.61
N GLN A 29 22.64 -32.71 -16.35
CA GLN A 29 23.29 -33.25 -15.16
C GLN A 29 22.62 -32.73 -13.88
N GLY A 30 22.51 -33.62 -12.89
CA GLY A 30 21.85 -33.34 -11.61
C GLY A 30 22.37 -32.10 -10.90
N LYS A 31 21.63 -31.01 -10.97
CA LYS A 31 21.57 -29.99 -9.91
C LYS A 31 20.28 -30.25 -9.13
N LYS A 32 20.41 -30.56 -7.83
CA LYS A 32 19.27 -30.54 -6.90
C LYS A 32 18.55 -29.19 -7.08
N PRO A 33 17.20 -29.15 -7.07
CA PRO A 33 16.49 -27.87 -7.19
C PRO A 33 16.97 -26.96 -6.07
N VAL A 34 17.63 -25.86 -6.43
CA VAL A 34 18.04 -24.84 -5.46
C VAL A 34 16.76 -24.27 -4.88
N LYS A 35 16.54 -24.51 -3.59
CA LYS A 35 15.38 -23.93 -2.88
C LYS A 35 15.67 -22.44 -2.69
N LEU A 36 15.30 -21.64 -3.68
CA LEU A 36 15.40 -20.18 -3.61
C LEU A 36 14.52 -19.66 -2.47
N SER A 37 15.00 -18.65 -1.74
CA SER A 37 14.14 -17.92 -0.82
C SER A 37 13.02 -17.21 -1.61
N PRO A 38 11.88 -16.87 -0.98
CA PRO A 38 10.82 -16.13 -1.67
C PRO A 38 11.31 -14.83 -2.32
N THR A 39 12.25 -14.13 -1.67
CA THR A 39 12.84 -12.90 -2.20
C THR A 39 13.76 -13.18 -3.39
N ASP A 40 14.53 -14.27 -3.40
CA ASP A 40 15.43 -14.60 -4.52
C ASP A 40 14.65 -15.12 -5.73
N ALA A 41 13.55 -15.84 -5.50
CA ALA A 41 12.63 -16.25 -6.55
C ALA A 41 11.91 -15.03 -7.18
N LEU A 42 11.56 -14.04 -6.37
CA LEU A 42 11.00 -12.78 -6.84
C LEU A 42 12.02 -11.98 -7.66
N GLU A 43 13.25 -11.83 -7.16
CA GLU A 43 14.35 -11.20 -7.90
C GLU A 43 14.57 -11.85 -9.27
N TYR A 44 14.60 -13.18 -9.31
CA TYR A 44 14.73 -13.94 -10.56
C TYR A 44 13.61 -13.58 -11.54
N LYS A 45 12.36 -13.51 -11.07
CA LYS A 45 11.21 -13.18 -11.92
C LYS A 45 11.21 -11.74 -12.40
N LEU A 46 11.67 -10.80 -11.57
CA LEU A 46 11.81 -9.40 -11.97
C LEU A 46 12.88 -9.24 -13.07
N ASN A 47 14.01 -9.95 -12.94
CA ASN A 47 15.06 -9.96 -13.98
C ASN A 47 14.55 -10.58 -15.28
N GLU A 48 13.86 -11.71 -15.18
CA GLU A 48 13.25 -12.37 -16.35
C GLU A 48 12.22 -11.46 -17.02
N MET A 49 11.43 -10.69 -16.24
CA MET A 49 10.45 -9.75 -16.78
C MET A 49 11.13 -8.63 -17.57
N ASP A 50 12.21 -8.05 -17.04
CA ASP A 50 12.97 -7.01 -17.70
C ASP A 50 13.56 -7.50 -19.04
N GLU A 51 14.30 -8.60 -18.97
CA GLU A 51 15.01 -9.16 -20.11
C GLU A 51 14.07 -9.63 -21.22
N LEU A 52 13.00 -10.38 -20.87
CA LEU A 52 12.16 -11.03 -21.87
C LEU A 52 11.04 -10.15 -22.39
N TYR A 53 10.57 -9.17 -21.62
CA TYR A 53 9.38 -8.41 -21.94
C TYR A 53 9.64 -6.91 -22.02
N LEU A 54 10.17 -6.30 -20.95
CA LEU A 54 10.25 -4.85 -20.89
C LEU A 54 11.20 -4.29 -21.94
N SER A 55 12.37 -4.91 -22.10
CA SER A 55 13.38 -4.54 -23.11
C SER A 55 12.85 -4.47 -24.55
N LYS A 56 11.72 -5.13 -24.85
CA LYS A 56 11.08 -5.17 -26.17
C LYS A 56 10.00 -4.11 -26.38
N LEU A 57 9.66 -3.34 -25.33
CA LEU A 57 8.63 -2.31 -25.40
C LEU A 57 9.08 -1.10 -26.20
N ARG A 58 8.10 -0.32 -26.69
CA ARG A 58 8.37 0.99 -27.28
C ARG A 58 8.88 1.95 -26.19
N LYS A 59 9.74 2.89 -26.58
CA LYS A 59 10.49 3.77 -25.65
C LYS A 59 9.67 4.38 -24.51
N ASN A 60 8.46 4.87 -24.79
CA ASN A 60 7.62 5.51 -23.75
C ASN A 60 7.01 4.48 -22.78
N ASP A 61 6.63 3.30 -23.28
CA ASP A 61 6.09 2.21 -22.47
C ASP A 61 7.18 1.54 -21.64
N TYR A 62 8.38 1.39 -22.22
CA TYR A 62 9.58 0.93 -21.51
C TYR A 62 9.90 1.81 -20.31
N ARG A 63 9.92 3.14 -20.49
CA ARG A 63 10.25 4.08 -19.41
C ARG A 63 9.37 3.89 -18.19
N LYS A 64 8.05 3.79 -18.39
CA LYS A 64 7.10 3.60 -17.29
C LYS A 64 7.21 2.21 -16.66
N ALA A 65 7.50 1.20 -17.46
CA ALA A 65 7.75 -0.15 -16.95
C ALA A 65 9.06 -0.26 -16.15
N GLU A 66 10.12 0.43 -16.58
CA GLU A 66 11.42 0.51 -15.91
C GLU A 66 11.31 1.25 -14.57
N GLU A 67 10.50 2.31 -14.49
CA GLU A 67 10.17 2.99 -13.23
C GLU A 67 9.54 2.02 -12.22
N LEU A 68 8.49 1.29 -12.63
CA LEU A 68 7.84 0.29 -11.78
C LEU A 68 8.78 -0.86 -11.40
N LEU A 69 9.62 -1.33 -12.33
CA LEU A 69 10.60 -2.36 -12.06
C LEU A 69 11.63 -1.91 -11.02
N SER A 70 12.09 -0.66 -11.13
CA SER A 70 13.00 -0.05 -10.16
C SER A 70 12.37 0.04 -8.76
N GLU A 71 11.08 0.40 -8.68
CA GLU A 71 10.33 0.39 -7.41
C GLU A 71 10.23 -1.03 -6.82
N MET A 72 9.99 -2.05 -7.64
CA MET A 72 9.91 -3.43 -7.17
C MET A 72 11.25 -3.96 -6.64
N TYR A 73 12.37 -3.64 -7.30
CA TYR A 73 13.70 -3.95 -6.78
C TYR A 73 14.01 -3.21 -5.48
N TYR A 74 13.64 -1.93 -5.42
CA TYR A 74 13.77 -1.14 -4.20
C TYR A 74 13.03 -1.79 -3.01
N LEU A 75 11.77 -2.20 -3.21
CA LEU A 75 10.97 -2.89 -2.19
C LEU A 75 11.59 -4.23 -1.79
N LEU A 76 12.14 -4.96 -2.75
CA LEU A 76 12.80 -6.24 -2.50
C LEU A 76 14.03 -6.06 -1.60
N ASP A 77 14.84 -5.03 -1.86
CA ASP A 77 16.03 -4.72 -1.04
C ASP A 77 15.64 -4.22 0.36
N LEU A 78 14.53 -3.47 0.47
CA LEU A 78 13.95 -3.10 1.75
C LEU A 78 13.49 -4.32 2.55
N ILE A 79 12.77 -5.27 1.93
CA ILE A 79 12.31 -6.53 2.57
C ILE A 79 13.51 -7.37 3.03
N ARG A 80 14.60 -7.36 2.26
CA ARG A 80 15.85 -8.04 2.60
C ARG A 80 16.65 -7.31 3.70
N GLY A 81 16.23 -6.12 4.12
CA GLY A 81 16.94 -5.28 5.09
C GLY A 81 18.27 -4.74 4.57
N LYS A 82 18.44 -4.66 3.24
CA LYS A 82 19.66 -4.14 2.60
C LYS A 82 19.62 -2.63 2.38
N LEU A 83 18.45 -2.02 2.54
CA LEU A 83 18.21 -0.61 2.26
C LEU A 83 17.31 -0.01 3.34
N ASP A 84 17.63 1.20 3.78
CA ASP A 84 16.74 1.97 4.64
C ASP A 84 15.50 2.43 3.86
N PRO A 85 14.30 2.43 4.46
CA PRO A 85 13.08 2.88 3.79
C PRO A 85 13.22 4.33 3.31
N PRO A 86 12.63 4.69 2.16
CA PRO A 86 12.90 5.97 1.55
C PRO A 86 12.12 7.03 2.35
N PRO A 87 12.63 8.26 2.45
CA PRO A 87 11.95 9.33 3.18
C PRO A 87 10.57 9.72 2.63
N TYR A 88 10.13 9.09 1.51
CA TYR A 88 8.85 9.33 0.84
C TYR A 88 7.88 8.15 0.87
N MET A 89 8.22 7.02 1.51
CA MET A 89 7.12 6.15 1.97
C MET A 89 6.29 6.95 2.97
N PRO A 90 4.95 6.85 2.96
CA PRO A 90 4.14 7.40 4.02
C PRO A 90 4.50 6.69 5.32
N MET A 91 5.53 7.20 6.00
CA MET A 91 5.97 6.70 7.28
C MET A 91 4.89 7.11 8.26
N ILE A 92 4.09 6.12 8.65
CA ILE A 92 3.12 6.28 9.73
C ILE A 92 3.90 6.83 10.92
N MET A 93 3.40 7.92 11.50
CA MET A 93 4.00 8.62 12.61
C MET A 93 4.46 7.62 13.68
N PRO A 94 5.75 7.60 14.08
CA PRO A 94 6.21 6.72 15.12
C PRO A 94 5.43 6.92 16.43
N GLU A 95 5.26 5.86 17.21
CA GLU A 95 4.45 5.90 18.44
C GLU A 95 4.93 6.98 19.42
N ALA A 96 6.24 7.20 19.56
CA ALA A 96 6.80 8.24 20.41
C ALA A 96 6.35 9.65 19.98
N ASP A 97 6.33 9.92 18.67
CA ASP A 97 5.90 11.20 18.12
C ASP A 97 4.40 11.38 18.25
N LEU A 98 3.63 10.30 18.06
CA LEU A 98 2.20 10.32 18.31
C LEU A 98 1.88 10.65 19.78
N GLN A 99 2.61 10.06 20.74
CA GLN A 99 2.42 10.38 22.15
C GLN A 99 2.70 11.86 22.44
N ASN A 100 3.76 12.41 21.85
CA ASN A 100 4.08 13.83 21.95
C ASN A 100 2.96 14.71 21.35
N LEU A 101 2.41 14.32 20.19
CA LEU A 101 1.27 15.00 19.57
C LEU A 101 0.03 14.94 20.48
N LEU A 102 -0.32 13.77 21.02
CA LEU A 102 -1.48 13.62 21.92
C LEU A 102 -1.32 14.47 23.20
N ILE A 103 -0.11 14.55 23.75
CA ILE A 103 0.19 15.43 24.88
C ILE A 103 0.02 16.90 24.47
N ALA A 104 0.51 17.31 23.31
CA ALA A 104 0.36 18.67 22.81
C ALA A 104 -1.12 19.05 22.60
N LEU A 105 -1.92 18.17 22.00
CA LEU A 105 -3.36 18.39 21.83
C LEU A 105 -4.08 18.51 23.18
N LYS A 106 -3.77 17.64 24.15
CA LYS A 106 -4.37 17.68 25.49
C LYS A 106 -3.98 18.91 26.33
N LYS A 107 -2.89 19.60 25.98
CA LYS A 107 -2.48 20.85 26.64
C LYS A 107 -3.32 22.04 26.21
N GLU A 108 -3.87 22.01 25.00
CA GLU A 108 -4.73 23.08 24.50
C GLU A 108 -6.12 23.01 25.13
N SER A 109 -6.61 24.14 25.62
CA SER A 109 -7.90 24.24 26.33
C SER A 109 -9.11 24.35 25.40
N PHE A 110 -8.89 24.66 24.13
CA PHE A 110 -9.92 24.99 23.16
C PHE A 110 -9.77 24.16 21.87
N GLU A 111 -10.88 23.68 21.32
CA GLU A 111 -10.86 22.78 20.15
C GLU A 111 -10.22 23.41 18.91
N LYS A 112 -10.34 24.73 18.74
CA LYS A 112 -9.74 25.43 17.59
C LYS A 112 -8.21 25.35 17.64
N GLU A 113 -7.62 25.54 18.82
CA GLU A 113 -6.19 25.47 19.07
C GLU A 113 -5.69 24.03 18.92
N GLN A 114 -6.46 23.04 19.41
CA GLN A 114 -6.19 21.62 19.16
C GLN A 114 -6.15 21.30 17.66
N LEU A 115 -7.13 21.77 16.88
CA LEU A 115 -7.18 21.56 15.43
C LEU A 115 -6.02 22.26 14.70
N ASN A 116 -5.55 23.41 15.20
CA ASN A 116 -4.37 24.09 14.64
C ASN A 116 -3.10 23.25 14.83
N VAL A 117 -2.87 22.72 16.04
CA VAL A 117 -1.75 21.83 16.34
C VAL A 117 -1.81 20.58 15.47
N LEU A 118 -2.99 19.95 15.38
CA LEU A 118 -3.20 18.77 14.54
C LEU A 118 -2.93 19.07 13.06
N GLY A 119 -3.39 20.23 12.57
CA GLY A 119 -3.17 20.68 11.20
C GLY A 119 -1.70 20.88 10.86
N VAL A 120 -0.85 21.28 11.81
CA VAL A 120 0.61 21.37 11.60
C VAL A 120 1.21 19.96 11.48
N ALA A 121 0.86 19.05 12.37
CA ALA A 121 1.35 17.67 12.33
C ALA A 121 0.94 16.95 11.03
N ALA A 122 -0.31 17.13 10.60
CA ALA A 122 -0.86 16.48 9.41
C ALA A 122 -0.29 16.98 8.08
N ARG A 123 0.44 18.11 8.06
CA ARG A 123 1.11 18.58 6.84
C ARG A 123 2.27 17.67 6.43
N TYR A 124 2.96 17.10 7.41
CA TYR A 124 4.23 16.40 7.20
C TYR A 124 4.19 14.92 7.62
N GLY A 125 3.23 14.54 8.47
CA GLY A 125 3.07 13.16 8.93
C GLY A 125 2.02 12.38 8.14
N TYR A 126 2.20 11.05 8.10
CA TYR A 126 1.16 10.09 7.76
C TYR A 126 0.68 9.38 9.02
N PHE A 127 -0.55 8.88 9.00
CA PHE A 127 -1.18 8.27 10.16
C PHE A 127 -1.80 6.93 9.78
N SER A 128 -1.97 6.05 10.76
CA SER A 128 -2.92 4.94 10.60
C SER A 128 -4.32 5.34 11.05
N VAL A 129 -5.32 4.56 10.66
CA VAL A 129 -6.70 4.68 11.16
C VAL A 129 -6.71 4.59 12.70
N ASP A 130 -5.98 3.66 13.28
CA ASP A 130 -5.91 3.50 14.74
C ASP A 130 -5.31 4.74 15.43
N GLN A 131 -4.31 5.38 14.82
CA GLN A 131 -3.77 6.63 15.34
C GLN A 131 -4.78 7.77 15.22
N LEU A 132 -5.53 7.84 14.12
CA LEU A 132 -6.60 8.82 13.95
C LEU A 132 -7.71 8.62 14.99
N ILE A 133 -8.10 7.38 15.31
CA ILE A 133 -9.06 7.09 16.38
C ILE A 133 -8.58 7.67 17.71
N ARG A 134 -7.31 7.44 18.07
CA ARG A 134 -6.71 7.99 19.30
C ARG A 134 -6.66 9.52 19.30
N ILE A 135 -6.47 10.14 18.14
CA ILE A 135 -6.49 11.60 17.98
C ILE A 135 -7.90 12.15 18.18
N ILE A 136 -8.93 11.55 17.55
CA ILE A 136 -10.30 12.04 17.71
C ILE A 136 -10.82 11.87 19.14
N ASP A 137 -10.31 10.90 19.90
CA ASP A 137 -10.66 10.71 21.31
C ASP A 137 -10.14 11.82 22.24
N VAL A 138 -9.27 12.71 21.77
CA VAL A 138 -8.89 13.92 22.50
C VAL A 138 -10.02 14.97 22.47
N PHE A 139 -10.85 14.97 21.44
CA PHE A 139 -11.92 15.96 21.27
C PHE A 139 -13.16 15.56 22.05
N THR A 140 -13.74 16.54 22.76
CA THR A 140 -14.93 16.33 23.59
C THR A 140 -16.19 16.26 22.72
N PHE A 141 -16.30 17.11 21.70
CA PHE A 141 -17.50 17.21 20.87
C PHE A 141 -17.34 16.52 19.53
N SER A 142 -18.43 15.94 19.01
CA SER A 142 -18.44 15.26 17.71
C SER A 142 -17.99 16.19 16.56
N SER A 143 -18.32 17.48 16.61
CA SER A 143 -17.85 18.47 15.63
C SER A 143 -16.33 18.58 15.57
N GLY A 144 -15.65 18.53 16.72
CA GLY A 144 -14.20 18.51 16.81
C GLY A 144 -13.63 17.22 16.22
N LYS A 145 -14.20 16.06 16.56
CA LYS A 145 -13.83 14.75 16.01
C LYS A 145 -13.93 14.72 14.48
N ILE A 146 -15.06 15.17 13.93
CA ILE A 146 -15.28 15.24 12.48
C ILE A 146 -14.29 16.20 11.81
N SER A 147 -13.97 17.33 12.45
CA SER A 147 -12.99 18.29 11.93
C SER A 147 -11.57 17.71 11.92
N ALA A 148 -11.20 16.95 12.94
CA ALA A 148 -9.93 16.23 12.98
C ALA A 148 -9.84 15.16 11.87
N ILE A 149 -10.92 14.43 11.59
CA ILE A 149 -10.97 13.48 10.46
C ILE A 149 -10.73 14.22 9.13
N LYS A 150 -11.40 15.36 8.90
CA LYS A 150 -11.21 16.16 7.68
C LYS A 150 -9.74 16.57 7.47
N ILE A 151 -9.02 16.87 8.54
CA ILE A 151 -7.61 17.28 8.50
C ILE A 151 -6.69 16.08 8.21
N VAL A 152 -6.91 14.96 8.88
CA VAL A 152 -5.94 13.86 8.93
C VAL A 152 -6.20 12.80 7.87
N PHE A 153 -7.47 12.52 7.55
CA PHE A 153 -7.85 11.42 6.65
C PHE A 153 -7.16 11.41 5.28
N PRO A 154 -6.88 12.57 4.63
CA PRO A 154 -6.12 12.60 3.38
C PRO A 154 -4.70 12.01 3.49
N ARG A 155 -4.15 11.91 4.71
CA ARG A 155 -2.81 11.40 5.04
C ARG A 155 -2.85 10.07 5.79
N VAL A 156 -3.98 9.37 5.79
CA VAL A 156 -4.09 8.03 6.35
C VAL A 156 -3.52 7.00 5.37
N ALA A 157 -2.60 6.16 5.84
CA ALA A 157 -1.91 5.17 5.01
C ALA A 157 -2.72 3.88 4.81
N ASP A 158 -3.54 3.50 5.79
CA ASP A 158 -4.32 2.25 5.82
C ASP A 158 -5.84 2.51 5.72
N LYS A 159 -6.27 3.31 4.74
CA LYS A 159 -7.68 3.70 4.54
C LYS A 159 -8.67 2.53 4.45
N TYR A 160 -8.21 1.33 4.06
CA TYR A 160 -9.03 0.11 4.07
C TYR A 160 -9.56 -0.27 5.46
N ASN A 161 -8.96 0.25 6.54
CA ASN A 161 -9.40 0.07 7.93
C ASN A 161 -10.46 1.09 8.39
N SER A 162 -10.98 1.96 7.51
CA SER A 162 -11.88 3.07 7.88
C SER A 162 -13.18 2.64 8.60
N TYR A 163 -13.59 1.37 8.48
CA TYR A 163 -14.70 0.84 9.25
C TYR A 163 -14.49 0.95 10.76
N ASN A 164 -13.25 0.84 11.26
CA ASN A 164 -12.92 1.04 12.67
C ASN A 164 -13.14 2.50 13.10
N LEU A 165 -12.77 3.46 12.23
CA LEU A 165 -12.97 4.88 12.48
C LEU A 165 -14.46 5.24 12.58
N ILE A 166 -15.29 4.68 11.69
CA ILE A 166 -16.75 4.87 11.75
C ILE A 166 -17.32 4.26 13.04
N ASN A 167 -16.84 3.08 13.43
CA ASN A 167 -17.31 2.40 14.64
C ASN A 167 -16.90 3.10 15.95
N ALA A 168 -15.92 4.01 15.92
CA ALA A 168 -15.52 4.81 17.08
C ALA A 168 -16.61 5.83 17.51
N PHE A 169 -17.57 6.16 16.64
CA PHE A 169 -18.70 7.03 16.99
C PHE A 169 -19.84 6.24 17.61
N THR A 170 -20.48 6.80 18.64
CA THR A 170 -21.64 6.16 19.29
C THR A 170 -22.95 6.46 18.56
N PHE A 171 -23.15 7.72 18.14
CA PHE A 171 -24.39 8.17 17.52
C PHE A 171 -24.41 7.89 16.02
N SER A 172 -25.58 7.47 15.50
CA SER A 172 -25.76 7.15 14.08
C SER A 172 -25.56 8.35 13.15
N SER A 173 -25.97 9.55 13.58
CA SER A 173 -25.73 10.80 12.85
C SER A 173 -24.26 11.05 12.61
N ASP A 174 -23.43 10.85 13.63
CA ASP A 174 -22.00 11.14 13.58
C ASP A 174 -21.28 10.09 12.72
N LYS A 175 -21.73 8.83 12.77
CA LYS A 175 -21.26 7.78 11.85
C LYS A 175 -21.52 8.15 10.39
N GLU A 176 -22.72 8.65 10.09
CA GLU A 176 -23.08 9.05 8.74
C GLU A 176 -22.26 10.27 8.28
N GLU A 177 -22.03 11.24 9.16
CA GLU A 177 -21.18 12.40 8.85
C GLU A 177 -19.71 12.00 8.65
N ALA A 178 -19.16 11.15 9.53
CA ALA A 178 -17.80 10.62 9.38
C ALA A 178 -17.64 9.88 8.05
N LYS A 179 -18.61 9.03 7.70
CA LYS A 179 -18.63 8.33 6.41
C LYS A 179 -18.65 9.31 5.23
N LYS A 180 -19.51 10.34 5.25
CA LYS A 180 -19.56 11.37 4.20
C LYS A 180 -18.23 12.11 4.03
N VAL A 181 -17.48 12.32 5.12
CA VAL A 181 -16.15 12.95 5.07
C VAL A 181 -15.12 12.01 4.46
N ILE A 182 -15.14 10.74 4.88
CA ILE A 182 -14.25 9.69 4.37
C ILE A 182 -14.46 9.49 2.86
N ASP A 183 -15.70 9.30 2.42
CA ASP A 183 -16.06 9.07 1.01
C ASP A 183 -15.69 10.27 0.10
N LYS A 184 -15.59 11.49 0.66
CA LYS A 184 -15.17 12.70 -0.07
C LYS A 184 -13.65 12.90 -0.12
N GLY A 185 -12.91 12.23 0.76
CA GLY A 185 -11.45 12.32 0.88
C GLY A 185 -10.70 11.14 0.24
N GLU A 186 -11.42 10.24 -0.43
CA GLU A 186 -10.89 9.27 -1.39
C GLU A 186 -10.63 9.94 -2.76
#